data_AF-E4TJB5-F1
#
_entry.id   AF-E4TJB5-F1
#
_cell.length_a   1.000
_cell.length_b   1.000
_cell.length_c   1.000
_cell.angle_alpha   90.00
_cell.angle_beta   90.00
_cell.angle_gamma   90.00
#
_symmetry.space_group_name_H-M   'P 1'
#
loop_
_entity.id
_entity.type
_entity.pdbx_description
1 polymer ?
#
loop_
_entity_poly.entity_id
_entity_poly.type
_entity_poly.pdbx_seq_one_letter_code
_entity_poly.pdbx_strand_id
1 'polypeptide(L)'
;MIKGCILIDLDIHGELARITLKPEEKFNILSPVNIKKLTSTFKSIQNTQAKCILVFGKGGSFAVGANIKQMYEYDGYMAKGFSILGNKLFKLMNELPQIIIAEIDGFCMGGGVDFAASCDFRFATKRSKFAHPGAQLGIITGFGGTQRLPRLMKQNAISDLFLSGELFDADFMYKARFLNGIFDSYDELSKQTESIANKIISKNKLFLKELKHLKYRIC
;
A
#
# COMPACT_ATOMS: atom_id res chain seq x y z
N MET A 1 -17.71 19.62 3.49
CA MET A 1 -17.19 18.24 3.59
C MET A 1 -15.92 18.12 2.76
N ILE A 2 -14.78 17.97 3.41
CA ILE A 2 -13.52 17.61 2.77
C ILE A 2 -13.65 16.18 2.25
N LYS A 3 -14.00 16.04 0.97
CA LYS A 3 -13.94 14.77 0.25
C LYS A 3 -12.48 14.59 -0.13
N GLY A 4 -11.61 14.20 0.81
CA GLY A 4 -10.18 14.01 0.54
C GLY A 4 -9.97 13.04 -0.61
N CYS A 5 -9.95 13.55 -1.84
CA CYS A 5 -9.98 12.78 -3.06
C CYS A 5 -8.56 12.57 -3.55
N ILE A 6 -8.32 11.41 -4.11
CA ILE A 6 -7.06 11.08 -4.74
C ILE A 6 -7.28 11.16 -6.25
N LEU A 7 -6.45 11.98 -6.91
CA LEU A 7 -6.26 11.89 -8.35
C LEU A 7 -5.34 10.70 -8.62
N ILE A 8 -5.80 9.79 -9.47
CA ILE A 8 -5.04 8.60 -9.85
C ILE A 8 -4.61 8.77 -11.30
N ASP A 9 -3.31 8.89 -11.50
CA ASP A 9 -2.68 8.90 -12.81
C ASP A 9 -2.22 7.48 -13.13
N LEU A 10 -2.70 6.92 -14.24
CA LEU A 10 -2.34 5.58 -14.70
C LEU A 10 -1.66 5.69 -16.04
N ASP A 11 -0.41 5.26 -16.07
CA ASP A 11 0.41 5.18 -17.27
C ASP A 11 0.80 3.71 -17.50
N ILE A 12 0.65 3.24 -18.74
CA ILE A 12 0.98 1.86 -19.13
C ILE A 12 1.86 1.90 -20.37
N HIS A 13 3.11 1.53 -20.18
CA HIS A 13 4.11 1.45 -21.24
C HIS A 13 4.58 0.00 -21.39
N GLY A 14 3.99 -0.70 -22.36
CA GLY A 14 4.31 -2.10 -22.65
C GLY A 14 3.99 -3.02 -21.48
N GLU A 15 5.03 -3.56 -20.84
CA GLU A 15 4.92 -4.53 -19.76
C GLU A 15 4.99 -3.91 -18.34
N LEU A 16 5.09 -2.59 -18.26
CA LEU A 16 5.14 -1.83 -17.01
C LEU A 16 3.95 -0.88 -16.91
N ALA A 17 3.25 -0.92 -15.77
CA ALA A 17 2.25 0.08 -15.40
C ALA A 17 2.74 0.92 -14.24
N ARG A 18 2.46 2.22 -14.25
CA ARG A 18 2.74 3.16 -13.17
C ARG A 18 1.45 3.81 -12.70
N ILE A 19 1.16 3.65 -11.41
CA ILE A 19 0.05 4.30 -10.71
C ILE A 19 0.65 5.41 -9.84
N THR A 20 0.28 6.67 -10.11
CA THR A 20 0.65 7.79 -9.23
C THR A 20 -0.58 8.33 -8.51
N LEU A 21 -0.55 8.26 -7.18
CA LEU A 21 -1.57 8.83 -6.30
C LEU A 21 -1.19 10.26 -5.96
N LYS A 22 -2.05 11.22 -6.30
CA LYS A 22 -1.83 12.64 -6.02
C LYS A 22 -2.96 13.12 -5.09
N PRO A 23 -2.64 13.68 -3.91
CA PRO A 23 -3.66 14.22 -3.04
C PRO A 23 -4.19 15.53 -3.64
N GLU A 24 -5.51 15.71 -3.67
CA GLU A 24 -6.09 17.04 -3.97
C GLU A 24 -5.86 18.03 -2.83
N GLU A 25 -5.69 17.50 -1.61
CA GLU A 25 -5.38 18.28 -0.42
C GLU A 25 -4.02 17.84 0.18
N LYS A 26 -3.98 17.52 1.48
CA LYS A 26 -2.74 17.24 2.20
C LYS A 26 -2.24 15.81 2.06
N PHE A 27 -3.14 14.83 2.04
CA PHE A 27 -2.77 13.42 2.12
C PHE A 27 -3.59 12.54 1.18
N ASN A 28 -2.97 11.45 0.71
CA ASN A 28 -3.62 10.39 -0.05
C ASN A 28 -4.50 9.54 0.90
N ILE A 29 -5.70 10.01 1.21
CA ILE A 29 -6.64 9.36 2.14
C ILE A 29 -7.35 8.17 1.46
N LEU A 30 -7.38 7.01 2.12
CA LEU A 30 -8.13 5.83 1.65
C LEU A 30 -9.62 5.91 2.02
N SER A 31 -10.31 6.91 1.47
CA SER A 31 -11.78 7.04 1.60
C SER A 31 -12.51 5.95 0.80
N PRO A 32 -13.80 5.65 1.08
CA PRO A 32 -14.57 4.69 0.29
C PRO A 32 -14.57 4.99 -1.22
N VAL A 33 -14.60 6.27 -1.59
CA VAL A 33 -14.53 6.71 -3.00
C VAL A 33 -13.17 6.37 -3.60
N ASN A 34 -12.08 6.67 -2.89
CA ASN A 34 -10.74 6.42 -3.39
C ASN A 34 -10.41 4.92 -3.44
N ILE A 35 -10.90 4.11 -2.48
CA ILE A 35 -10.75 2.64 -2.53
C ILE A 35 -11.47 2.08 -3.76
N LYS A 36 -12.67 2.58 -4.09
CA LYS A 36 -13.38 2.18 -5.32
C LYS A 36 -12.61 2.60 -6.57
N LYS A 37 -12.07 3.82 -6.62
CA LYS A 37 -11.20 4.29 -7.72
C LYS A 37 -9.98 3.38 -7.90
N LEU A 38 -9.23 3.13 -6.82
CA LEU A 38 -8.09 2.20 -6.81
C LEU A 38 -8.49 0.81 -7.30
N THR A 39 -9.62 0.29 -6.83
CA THR A 39 -10.14 -1.03 -7.26
C THR A 39 -10.36 -1.06 -8.77
N SER A 40 -11.00 -0.03 -9.33
CA SER A 40 -11.20 0.08 -10.78
C SER A 40 -9.88 0.21 -11.55
N THR A 41 -8.92 1.00 -11.05
CA THR A 41 -7.58 1.13 -11.63
C THR A 41 -6.82 -0.20 -11.66
N PHE A 42 -6.81 -0.95 -10.55
CA PHE A 42 -6.15 -2.26 -10.52
C PHE A 42 -6.84 -3.28 -11.44
N LYS A 43 -8.18 -3.26 -11.52
CA LYS A 43 -8.94 -4.10 -12.45
C LYS A 43 -8.64 -3.78 -13.91
N SER A 44 -8.49 -2.51 -14.28
CA SER A 44 -8.19 -2.14 -15.66
C SER A 44 -6.81 -2.65 -16.11
N ILE A 45 -5.85 -2.76 -15.19
CA ILE A 45 -4.51 -3.29 -15.48
C ILE A 45 -4.50 -4.81 -15.63
N GLN A 46 -5.39 -5.54 -14.93
CA GLN A 46 -5.39 -7.01 -14.83
C GLN A 46 -5.20 -7.71 -16.19
N ASN A 47 -5.94 -7.25 -17.21
CA ASN A 47 -5.97 -7.86 -18.55
C ASN A 47 -5.01 -7.22 -19.57
N THR A 48 -4.16 -6.29 -19.14
CA THR A 48 -3.16 -5.65 -20.01
C THR A 48 -1.90 -6.50 -20.17
N GLN A 49 -0.98 -6.08 -21.03
CA GLN A 49 0.35 -6.72 -21.16
C GLN A 49 1.27 -6.47 -19.96
N ALA A 50 0.89 -5.56 -19.04
CA ALA A 50 1.68 -5.29 -17.85
C ALA A 50 1.94 -6.57 -17.04
N LYS A 51 3.19 -6.72 -16.61
CA LYS A 51 3.69 -7.77 -15.70
C LYS A 51 4.08 -7.18 -14.34
N CYS A 52 4.40 -5.90 -14.29
CA CYS A 52 4.77 -5.18 -13.07
C CYS A 52 3.97 -3.88 -12.96
N ILE A 53 3.62 -3.50 -11.73
CA ILE A 53 2.95 -2.25 -11.37
C ILE A 53 3.82 -1.51 -10.36
N LEU A 54 4.22 -0.28 -10.67
CA LEU A 54 4.82 0.64 -9.72
C LEU A 54 3.70 1.52 -9.14
N VAL A 55 3.61 1.60 -7.81
CA VAL A 55 2.63 2.45 -7.12
C VAL A 55 3.38 3.51 -6.33
N PHE A 56 3.21 4.76 -6.71
CA PHE A 56 3.83 5.92 -6.08
C PHE A 56 2.77 6.83 -5.47
N GLY A 57 2.99 7.35 -4.27
CA GLY A 57 2.20 8.47 -3.75
C GLY A 57 2.99 9.76 -3.76
N LYS A 58 2.56 10.69 -4.62
CA LYS A 58 3.10 12.04 -4.74
C LYS A 58 2.54 12.94 -3.65
N GLY A 59 3.22 14.06 -3.38
CA GLY A 59 2.71 15.08 -2.46
C GLY A 59 3.04 14.82 -0.99
N GLY A 60 4.07 14.02 -0.70
CA GLY A 60 4.55 13.78 0.67
C GLY A 60 3.74 12.75 1.45
N SER A 61 2.87 11.99 0.79
CA SER A 61 2.25 10.80 1.38
C SER A 61 2.08 9.72 0.33
N PHE A 62 2.51 8.50 0.66
CA PHE A 62 2.16 7.31 -0.10
C PHE A 62 0.65 7.09 -0.03
N ALA A 63 0.17 6.83 1.18
CA ALA A 63 -1.24 6.74 1.53
C ALA A 63 -1.38 6.89 3.05
N VAL A 64 -2.46 7.53 3.47
CA VAL A 64 -2.90 7.51 4.86
C VAL A 64 -4.25 6.80 4.91
N GLY A 65 -4.58 6.20 6.05
CA GLY A 65 -5.80 5.42 6.22
C GLY A 65 -7.09 6.22 6.06
N ALA A 66 -8.06 5.92 6.91
CA ALA A 66 -9.36 6.57 6.86
C ALA A 66 -9.29 8.06 7.23
N ASN A 67 -10.27 8.82 6.79
CA ASN A 67 -10.53 10.14 7.38
C ASN A 67 -11.16 9.93 8.76
N ILE A 68 -10.38 10.14 9.82
CA ILE A 68 -10.82 9.90 11.20
C ILE A 68 -12.05 10.75 11.58
N LYS A 69 -12.15 11.99 11.08
CA LYS A 69 -13.33 12.84 11.34
C LYS A 69 -14.61 12.21 10.79
N GLN A 70 -14.55 11.61 9.59
CA GLN A 70 -15.68 10.92 8.99
C GLN A 70 -16.01 9.61 9.70
N MET A 71 -15.02 8.95 10.31
CA MET A 71 -15.26 7.70 11.04
C MET A 71 -16.15 7.88 12.27
N TYR A 72 -16.15 9.07 12.89
CA TYR A 72 -17.06 9.36 14.02
C TYR A 72 -18.54 9.36 13.62
N GLU A 73 -18.85 9.46 12.32
CA GLU A 73 -20.22 9.42 11.81
C GLU A 73 -20.68 7.99 11.48
N TYR A 74 -19.79 6.98 11.58
CA TYR A 74 -20.11 5.61 11.20
C TYR A 74 -20.71 4.84 12.37
N ASP A 75 -21.82 4.16 12.11
CA ASP A 75 -22.26 3.05 12.95
C ASP A 75 -21.42 1.77 12.69
N GLY A 76 -21.70 0.71 13.44
CA GLY A 76 -21.00 -0.57 13.30
C GLY A 76 -21.16 -1.22 11.91
N TYR A 77 -22.29 -1.04 11.24
CA TYR A 77 -22.53 -1.59 9.90
C TYR A 77 -21.74 -0.82 8.83
N MET A 78 -21.71 0.50 8.91
CA MET A 78 -20.92 1.36 8.03
C MET A 78 -19.42 1.08 8.20
N ALA A 79 -18.94 0.99 9.45
CA ALA A 79 -17.54 0.66 9.74
C ALA A 79 -17.15 -0.73 9.21
N LYS A 80 -18.03 -1.73 9.38
CA LYS A 80 -17.83 -3.08 8.80
C LYS A 80 -17.83 -3.04 7.27
N GLY A 81 -18.76 -2.32 6.65
CA GLY A 81 -18.83 -2.17 5.19
C GLY A 81 -17.56 -1.54 4.62
N PHE A 82 -17.03 -0.51 5.28
CA PHE A 82 -15.78 0.13 4.90
C PHE A 82 -14.57 -0.80 5.06
N SER A 83 -14.53 -1.57 6.14
CA SER A 83 -13.51 -2.60 6.37
C SER A 83 -13.52 -3.66 5.26
N ILE A 84 -14.72 -4.15 4.89
CA ILE A 84 -14.89 -5.12 3.78
C ILE A 84 -14.41 -4.52 2.45
N LEU A 85 -14.69 -3.25 2.20
CA LEU A 85 -14.26 -2.56 0.99
C LEU A 85 -12.73 -2.53 0.85
N GLY A 86 -12.01 -2.16 1.92
CA GLY A 86 -10.55 -2.19 1.94
C GLY A 86 -9.98 -3.60 1.75
N ASN A 87 -10.51 -4.59 2.47
CA ASN A 87 -10.08 -5.99 2.32
C ASN A 87 -10.30 -6.52 0.90
N LYS A 88 -11.40 -6.15 0.23
CA LYS A 88 -11.66 -6.55 -1.17
C LYS A 88 -10.61 -5.98 -2.12
N LEU A 89 -10.20 -4.72 -1.96
CA LEU A 89 -9.12 -4.12 -2.75
C LEU A 89 -7.80 -4.89 -2.54
N PHE A 90 -7.42 -5.13 -1.30
CA PHE A 90 -6.14 -5.80 -1.00
C PHE A 90 -6.14 -7.27 -1.41
N LYS A 91 -7.29 -7.95 -1.33
CA LYS A 91 -7.45 -9.29 -1.91
C LYS A 91 -7.28 -9.28 -3.42
N LEU A 92 -7.93 -8.34 -4.12
CA LEU A 92 -7.75 -8.17 -5.56
C LEU A 92 -6.26 -7.99 -5.92
N MET A 93 -5.54 -7.12 -5.21
CA MET A 93 -4.10 -6.89 -5.45
C MET A 93 -3.26 -8.16 -5.31
N ASN A 94 -3.56 -9.01 -4.34
CA ASN A 94 -2.89 -10.29 -4.14
C ASN A 94 -3.20 -11.30 -5.26
N GLU A 95 -4.38 -11.21 -5.87
CA GLU A 95 -4.85 -12.10 -6.95
C GLU A 95 -4.47 -11.61 -8.36
N LEU A 96 -3.91 -10.40 -8.48
CA LEU A 96 -3.44 -9.88 -9.76
C LEU A 96 -2.24 -10.70 -10.29
N PRO A 97 -2.19 -10.94 -11.62
CA PRO A 97 -1.00 -11.56 -12.23
C PRO A 97 0.22 -10.65 -12.22
N GLN A 98 0.03 -9.34 -12.06
CA GLN A 98 1.11 -8.37 -11.97
C GLN A 98 1.77 -8.37 -10.59
N ILE A 99 3.09 -8.22 -10.59
CA ILE A 99 3.86 -7.94 -9.37
C ILE A 99 3.74 -6.45 -9.05
N ILE A 100 3.47 -6.11 -7.79
CA ILE A 100 3.21 -4.73 -7.34
C ILE A 100 4.35 -4.25 -6.45
N ILE A 101 4.95 -3.12 -6.81
CA ILE A 101 6.02 -2.48 -6.05
C ILE A 101 5.50 -1.14 -5.50
N ALA A 102 5.55 -0.98 -4.18
CA ALA A 102 5.24 0.28 -3.52
C ALA A 102 6.50 1.17 -3.47
N GLU A 103 6.38 2.37 -4.01
CA GLU A 103 7.34 3.48 -3.94
C GLU A 103 6.86 4.47 -2.88
N ILE A 104 7.36 4.32 -1.66
CA ILE A 104 6.86 5.03 -0.47
C ILE A 104 7.71 6.28 -0.21
N ASP A 105 7.13 7.44 -0.48
CA ASP A 105 7.75 8.73 -0.21
C ASP A 105 6.85 9.56 0.74
N GLY A 106 7.40 9.94 1.89
CA GLY A 106 6.66 10.64 2.95
C GLY A 106 5.77 9.72 3.80
N PHE A 107 4.56 10.16 4.13
CA PHE A 107 3.69 9.47 5.10
C PHE A 107 3.04 8.19 4.53
N CYS A 108 3.14 7.11 5.30
CA CYS A 108 2.48 5.83 5.06
C CYS A 108 1.86 5.34 6.38
N MET A 109 0.57 5.60 6.60
CA MET A 109 -0.03 5.48 7.94
C MET A 109 -1.36 4.72 7.95
N GLY A 110 -1.60 3.95 9.02
CA GLY A 110 -2.83 3.19 9.25
C GLY A 110 -3.14 2.27 8.05
N GLY A 111 -4.29 2.49 7.42
CA GLY A 111 -4.67 1.77 6.19
C GLY A 111 -3.68 1.93 5.03
N GLY A 112 -2.85 2.98 5.02
CA GLY A 112 -1.74 3.13 4.07
C GLY A 112 -0.62 2.11 4.27
N VAL A 113 -0.32 1.75 5.53
CA VAL A 113 0.59 0.64 5.86
C VAL A 113 -0.03 -0.68 5.40
N ASP A 114 -1.33 -0.87 5.61
CA ASP A 114 -2.05 -2.07 5.16
C ASP A 114 -2.04 -2.18 3.61
N PHE A 115 -2.14 -1.04 2.92
CA PHE A 115 -2.04 -0.96 1.46
C PHE A 115 -0.64 -1.31 0.97
N ALA A 116 0.40 -0.71 1.55
CA ALA A 116 1.78 -1.04 1.24
C ALA A 116 2.11 -2.52 1.54
N ALA A 117 1.58 -3.07 2.65
CA ALA A 117 1.71 -4.47 3.00
C ALA A 117 1.11 -5.41 1.94
N SER A 118 0.09 -4.95 1.22
CA SER A 118 -0.58 -5.70 0.16
C SER A 118 0.17 -5.65 -1.19
N CYS A 119 1.22 -4.82 -1.30
CA CYS A 119 2.16 -4.88 -2.41
C CYS A 119 3.16 -6.04 -2.24
N ASP A 120 3.76 -6.50 -3.34
CA ASP A 120 4.75 -7.58 -3.31
C ASP A 120 6.08 -7.11 -2.74
N PHE A 121 6.50 -5.89 -3.13
CA PHE A 121 7.70 -5.20 -2.66
C PHE A 121 7.37 -3.81 -2.11
N ARG A 122 8.15 -3.36 -1.12
CA ARG A 122 8.02 -2.04 -0.49
C ARG A 122 9.39 -1.38 -0.39
N PHE A 123 9.55 -0.24 -1.03
CA PHE A 123 10.76 0.58 -0.93
C PHE A 123 10.36 1.95 -0.42
N ALA A 124 11.22 2.58 0.37
CA ALA A 124 10.91 3.90 0.92
C ALA A 124 12.08 4.86 0.85
N THR A 125 11.78 6.15 0.80
CA THR A 125 12.78 7.18 1.06
C THR A 125 13.09 7.24 2.56
N LYS A 126 14.29 7.66 2.96
CA LYS A 126 14.65 7.81 4.39
C LYS A 126 13.76 8.80 5.13
N ARG A 127 13.22 9.79 4.42
CA ARG A 127 12.27 10.78 4.99
C ARG A 127 10.87 10.20 5.27
N SER A 128 10.57 8.99 4.79
CA SER A 128 9.26 8.39 4.95
C SER A 128 8.96 8.07 6.42
N LYS A 129 7.70 8.25 6.80
CA LYS A 129 7.21 8.07 8.17
C LYS A 129 6.03 7.10 8.19
N PHE A 130 6.04 6.22 9.17
CA PHE A 130 5.13 5.10 9.28
C PHE A 130 4.46 5.07 10.64
N ALA A 131 3.17 4.76 10.70
CA ALA A 131 2.48 4.58 11.97
C ALA A 131 1.24 3.73 11.78
N HIS A 132 0.83 3.04 12.84
CA HIS A 132 -0.49 2.44 12.93
C HIS A 132 -1.23 2.97 14.17
N PRO A 133 -1.88 4.15 14.10
CA PRO A 133 -2.35 4.88 15.28
C PRO A 133 -3.64 4.30 15.88
N GLY A 134 -4.03 3.07 15.53
CA GLY A 134 -5.28 2.45 15.97
C GLY A 134 -5.43 2.43 17.49
N ALA A 135 -4.39 2.00 18.22
CA ALA A 135 -4.40 1.96 19.69
C ALA A 135 -4.63 3.34 20.32
N GLN A 136 -3.98 4.39 19.78
CA GLN A 136 -4.15 5.77 20.26
C GLN A 136 -5.57 6.30 20.04
N LEU A 137 -6.26 5.80 19.01
CA LEU A 137 -7.62 6.21 18.66
C LEU A 137 -8.69 5.30 19.28
N GLY A 138 -8.30 4.22 19.95
CA GLY A 138 -9.24 3.19 20.44
C GLY A 138 -9.91 2.40 19.30
N ILE A 139 -9.26 2.29 18.14
CA ILE A 139 -9.81 1.67 16.91
C ILE A 139 -8.92 0.52 16.47
N ILE A 140 -9.52 -0.62 16.12
CA ILE A 140 -8.82 -1.72 15.46
C ILE A 140 -8.79 -1.47 13.94
N THR A 141 -7.65 -1.71 13.29
CA THR A 141 -7.52 -1.67 11.83
C THR A 141 -8.46 -2.66 11.15
N GLY A 142 -9.30 -2.12 10.27
CA GLY A 142 -10.32 -2.89 9.56
C GLY A 142 -9.84 -3.52 8.25
N PHE A 143 -8.71 -3.10 7.68
CA PHE A 143 -8.29 -3.53 6.32
C PHE A 143 -7.42 -4.79 6.29
N GLY A 144 -7.38 -5.55 7.37
CA GLY A 144 -6.66 -6.82 7.46
C GLY A 144 -5.17 -6.70 7.81
N GLY A 145 -4.72 -5.51 8.23
CA GLY A 145 -3.36 -5.24 8.70
C GLY A 145 -2.90 -6.16 9.82
N THR A 146 -3.76 -6.37 10.81
CA THR A 146 -3.48 -7.22 11.99
C THR A 146 -3.16 -8.67 11.62
N GLN A 147 -3.59 -9.12 10.45
CA GLN A 147 -3.29 -10.46 9.95
C GLN A 147 -2.07 -10.43 9.02
N ARG A 148 -2.00 -9.45 8.11
CA ARG A 148 -0.95 -9.43 7.09
C ARG A 148 0.41 -9.01 7.65
N LEU A 149 0.45 -7.99 8.50
CA LEU A 149 1.70 -7.41 8.99
C LEU A 149 2.54 -8.39 9.83
N PRO A 150 1.99 -9.20 10.76
CA PRO A 150 2.78 -10.17 11.52
C PRO A 150 3.48 -11.24 10.68
N ARG A 151 3.03 -11.49 9.46
CA ARG A 151 3.68 -12.41 8.51
C ARG A 151 4.82 -11.75 7.73
N LEU A 152 4.87 -10.41 7.71
CA LEU A 152 5.85 -9.63 6.96
C LEU A 152 6.96 -9.04 7.85
N MET A 153 6.64 -8.74 9.10
CA MET A 153 7.54 -8.05 10.02
C MET A 153 8.01 -8.96 11.16
N LYS A 154 9.09 -8.56 11.83
CA LYS A 154 9.51 -9.20 13.08
C LYS A 154 8.45 -9.01 14.17
N GLN A 155 8.24 -10.05 14.97
CA GLN A 155 7.19 -10.09 15.98
C GLN A 155 7.26 -8.94 17.01
N ASN A 156 8.46 -8.54 17.44
CA ASN A 156 8.63 -7.44 18.38
C ASN A 156 8.20 -6.08 17.79
N ALA A 157 8.56 -5.82 16.53
CA ALA A 157 8.19 -4.59 15.84
C ALA A 157 6.67 -4.47 15.56
N ILE A 158 5.95 -5.60 15.57
CA ILE A 158 4.48 -5.61 15.46
C ILE A 158 3.83 -5.02 16.71
N SER A 159 4.32 -5.38 17.90
CA SER A 159 3.85 -4.79 19.15
C SER A 159 4.14 -3.30 19.19
N ASP A 160 5.35 -2.89 18.79
CA ASP A 160 5.68 -1.46 18.68
C ASP A 160 4.71 -0.76 17.72
N LEU A 161 4.52 -1.28 16.51
CA LEU A 161 3.67 -0.66 15.50
C LEU A 161 2.19 -0.53 15.92
N PHE A 162 1.59 -1.61 16.45
CA PHE A 162 0.16 -1.61 16.75
C PHE A 162 -0.19 -1.12 18.16
N LEU A 163 0.62 -1.43 19.16
CA LEU A 163 0.27 -1.17 20.57
C LEU A 163 0.71 0.22 21.02
N SER A 164 1.89 0.70 20.57
CA SER A 164 2.31 2.07 20.89
C SER A 164 1.56 3.11 20.04
N GLY A 165 1.24 2.75 18.79
CA GLY A 165 0.69 3.67 17.79
C GLY A 165 1.64 4.82 17.41
N GLU A 166 2.92 4.74 17.78
CA GLU A 166 3.92 5.78 17.54
C GLU A 166 4.30 5.95 16.07
N LEU A 167 5.03 7.03 15.80
CA LEU A 167 5.58 7.32 14.48
C LEU A 167 6.99 6.75 14.35
N PHE A 168 7.16 5.85 13.39
CA PHE A 168 8.42 5.19 13.06
C PHE A 168 9.02 5.75 11.77
N ASP A 169 10.35 5.72 11.68
CA ASP A 169 11.08 6.08 10.47
C ASP A 169 11.32 4.87 9.54
N ALA A 170 11.89 5.15 8.37
CA ALA A 170 12.19 4.12 7.38
C ALA A 170 13.23 3.11 7.88
N ASP A 171 14.20 3.53 8.71
CA ASP A 171 15.23 2.65 9.27
C ASP A 171 14.63 1.60 10.22
N PHE A 172 13.71 2.01 11.10
CA PHE A 172 12.96 1.08 11.93
C PHE A 172 12.20 0.08 11.07
N MET A 173 11.46 0.55 10.07
CA MET A 173 10.65 -0.33 9.21
C MET A 173 11.50 -1.29 8.36
N TYR A 174 12.70 -0.87 7.95
CA TYR A 174 13.66 -1.75 7.28
C TYR A 174 14.23 -2.81 8.22
N LYS A 175 14.68 -2.43 9.43
CA LYS A 175 15.16 -3.37 10.46
C LYS A 175 14.09 -4.36 10.91
N ALA A 176 12.83 -3.93 10.90
CA ALA A 176 11.63 -4.72 11.16
C ALA A 176 11.26 -5.67 10.01
N ARG A 177 11.97 -5.62 8.86
CA ARG A 177 11.73 -6.40 7.63
C ARG A 177 10.46 -6.03 6.85
N PHE A 178 9.80 -4.92 7.20
CA PHE A 178 8.68 -4.42 6.42
C PHE A 178 9.16 -3.93 5.05
N LEU A 179 10.21 -3.10 5.01
CA LEU A 179 10.76 -2.55 3.78
C LEU A 179 11.83 -3.47 3.19
N ASN A 180 11.84 -3.55 1.86
CA ASN A 180 12.85 -4.24 1.08
C ASN A 180 14.12 -3.40 0.88
N GLY A 181 14.02 -2.08 1.01
CA GLY A 181 15.15 -1.14 0.90
C GLY A 181 14.74 0.29 1.21
N ILE A 182 15.73 1.10 1.56
CA ILE A 182 15.59 2.53 1.86
C ILE A 182 16.57 3.34 1.01
N PHE A 183 16.17 4.54 0.58
CA PHE A 183 16.94 5.40 -0.33
C PHE A 183 16.97 6.85 0.15
N ASP A 184 18.01 7.59 -0.19
CA ASP A 184 18.16 8.98 0.25
C ASP A 184 17.17 9.92 -0.45
N SER A 185 16.85 9.63 -1.72
CA SER A 185 15.92 10.42 -2.53
C SER A 185 14.88 9.55 -3.25
N TYR A 186 13.79 10.16 -3.68
CA TYR A 186 12.81 9.49 -4.54
C TYR A 186 13.42 9.10 -5.90
N ASP A 187 14.34 9.90 -6.46
CA ASP A 187 14.97 9.60 -7.75
C ASP A 187 15.81 8.33 -7.67
N GLU A 188 16.57 8.14 -6.60
CA GLU A 188 17.30 6.88 -6.34
C GLU A 188 16.36 5.70 -6.15
N LEU A 189 15.30 5.88 -5.36
CA LEU A 189 14.27 4.87 -5.16
C LEU A 189 13.67 4.45 -6.50
N SER A 190 13.24 5.42 -7.30
CA SER A 190 12.55 5.20 -8.57
C SER A 190 13.45 4.48 -9.58
N LYS A 191 14.73 4.85 -9.66
CA LYS A 191 15.71 4.13 -10.50
C LYS A 191 15.86 2.67 -10.05
N GLN A 192 15.91 2.43 -8.75
CA GLN A 192 16.07 1.07 -8.22
C GLN A 192 14.82 0.22 -8.46
N THR A 193 13.63 0.75 -8.24
CA THR A 193 12.36 0.05 -8.48
C THR A 193 12.12 -0.21 -9.95
N GLU A 194 12.49 0.70 -10.85
CA GLU A 194 12.49 0.46 -12.29
C GLU A 194 13.46 -0.66 -12.68
N SER A 195 14.68 -0.68 -12.13
CA SER A 195 15.64 -1.78 -12.35
C SER A 195 15.07 -3.13 -11.92
N ILE A 196 14.39 -3.19 -10.76
CA ILE A 196 13.73 -4.40 -10.27
C ILE A 196 12.55 -4.78 -11.16
N ALA A 197 11.73 -3.81 -11.55
CA ALA A 197 10.61 -4.02 -12.47
C ALA A 197 11.10 -4.61 -13.80
N ASN A 198 12.19 -4.09 -14.37
CA ASN A 198 12.78 -4.61 -15.61
C ASN A 198 13.23 -6.07 -15.49
N LYS A 199 13.75 -6.48 -14.33
CA LYS A 199 14.07 -7.89 -14.06
C LYS A 199 12.83 -8.77 -13.95
N ILE A 200 11.72 -8.23 -13.43
CA ILE A 200 10.45 -8.93 -13.31
C ILE A 200 9.78 -9.08 -14.67
N ILE A 201 9.67 -8.00 -15.46
CA ILE A 201 9.01 -8.05 -16.77
C ILE A 201 9.72 -8.99 -17.74
N SER A 202 11.03 -9.22 -17.55
CA SER A 202 11.79 -10.22 -18.31
C SER A 202 11.34 -11.68 -18.10
N LYS A 203 10.42 -11.94 -17.15
CA LYS A 203 9.92 -13.28 -16.83
C LYS A 203 8.56 -13.55 -17.48
N ASN A 204 8.18 -14.82 -17.57
CA ASN A 204 6.88 -15.22 -18.10
C ASN A 204 5.74 -14.77 -17.15
N LYS A 205 4.69 -14.15 -17.70
CA LYS A 205 3.57 -13.58 -16.92
C LYS A 205 2.79 -14.65 -16.14
N LEU A 206 2.54 -15.82 -16.74
CA LEU A 206 1.84 -16.91 -16.07
C LEU A 206 2.68 -17.45 -14.91
N PHE A 207 3.98 -17.62 -15.12
CA PHE A 207 4.90 -18.05 -14.06
C PHE A 207 4.93 -17.08 -12.86
N LEU A 208 5.00 -15.77 -13.11
CA LEU A 208 4.94 -14.75 -12.05
C LEU A 208 3.63 -14.81 -11.27
N LYS A 209 2.50 -14.96 -11.98
CA LYS A 209 1.18 -15.09 -11.37
C LYS A 209 1.13 -16.29 -10.42
N GLU A 210 1.58 -17.46 -10.86
CA GLU A 210 1.55 -18.67 -10.04
C GLU A 210 2.46 -18.56 -8.81
N LEU A 211 3.68 -18.03 -8.97
CA LEU A 211 4.58 -17.77 -7.83
C LEU A 211 3.92 -16.82 -6.80
N LYS A 212 3.29 -15.76 -7.28
CA LYS A 212 2.57 -14.82 -6.44
C LYS A 212 1.43 -15.52 -5.69
N HIS A 213 0.59 -16.29 -6.38
CA HIS A 213 -0.49 -17.04 -5.74
C HIS A 213 0.01 -18.02 -4.66
N LEU A 214 1.09 -18.75 -4.92
CA LEU A 214 1.67 -19.69 -3.96
C LEU A 214 2.19 -18.97 -2.70
N LYS A 215 2.90 -17.85 -2.88
CA LYS A 215 3.37 -17.02 -1.76
C LYS A 215 2.24 -16.58 -0.83
N TYR A 216 1.07 -16.27 -1.38
CA TYR A 216 -0.09 -15.80 -0.60
C TYR A 216 -1.06 -16.92 -0.16
N ARG A 217 -0.85 -18.18 -0.57
CA ARG A 217 -1.67 -19.35 -0.18
C ARG A 217 -1.14 -20.11 1.04
N ILE A 218 0.16 -20.05 1.33
CA ILE A 218 0.79 -20.81 2.43
C ILE A 218 0.69 -20.01 3.76
N CYS A 219 -0.45 -19.35 4.01
CA CYS A 219 -0.63 -18.43 5.14
C CYS A 219 -2.05 -18.41 5.69
#